data_AF-A0A0D0A910-F1
#
_entry.id   AF-A0A0D0A910-F1
#
_cell.length_a   1.000
_cell.length_b   1.000
_cell.length_c   1.000
_cell.angle_alpha   90.00
_cell.angle_beta   90.00
_cell.angle_gamma   90.00
#
_symmetry.space_group_name_H-M   'P 1'
#
loop_
_entity.id
_entity.type
_entity.pdbx_description
1 polymer ?
#
loop_
_entity_poly.entity_id
_entity_poly.type
_entity_poly.pdbx_seq_one_letter_code
_entity_poly.pdbx_strand_id
1 'polypeptide(L)'
;MPQTKQGVGPGNDPPNPRPPTPNVGPNTRHTTRVPTSTEDIAAMSNPVMDTQTAEAYLSYKLLCLQNEPFTLPHLTSILFHITQMSANIPLPVITATRAVAFILKKHSACEIAKAAAEQLAAELVPQLTAQLKEAAALHVDSINSASEQLTNTVNLLDDSLAPTVENAEQDARIAADRIEEAVNELQSSVEECQTSLKALTPSLTSTQDRINQLSTQLMTPPQQVNPAPSSQPTYSSIVASHLPPSVDKAVGRAAIRAREIMLEPQADGALFPPNTSNPDIAK
;
A
#
# COMPACT_ATOMS: atom_id res chain seq x y z
N MET A 1 -155.75 30.06 -46.51
CA MET A 1 -155.62 31.51 -46.83
C MET A 1 -155.88 32.29 -45.55
N PRO A 2 -155.23 33.43 -45.21
CA PRO A 2 -153.87 33.97 -45.45
C PRO A 2 -153.02 33.97 -44.13
N GLN A 3 -151.71 33.72 -44.15
CA GLN A 3 -150.54 34.64 -44.19
C GLN A 3 -150.06 35.33 -42.87
N THR A 4 -148.84 34.92 -42.47
CA THR A 4 -147.64 35.71 -42.07
C THR A 4 -147.65 36.65 -40.85
N LYS A 5 -146.69 36.47 -39.94
CA LYS A 5 -145.38 37.20 -39.93
C LYS A 5 -144.46 36.73 -38.79
N GLN A 6 -143.18 36.54 -39.13
CA GLN A 6 -142.04 36.38 -38.22
C GLN A 6 -141.59 37.74 -37.66
N GLY A 7 -140.98 37.74 -36.47
CA GLY A 7 -140.32 38.90 -35.87
C GLY A 7 -139.39 38.50 -34.72
N VAL A 8 -138.09 38.63 -34.97
CA VAL A 8 -136.89 38.35 -34.17
C VAL A 8 -136.86 39.12 -32.82
N GLY A 9 -136.30 38.48 -31.77
CA GLY A 9 -135.84 39.16 -30.56
C GLY A 9 -134.48 38.58 -30.09
N PRO A 10 -133.45 39.39 -29.79
CA PRO A 10 -132.15 38.94 -29.32
C PRO A 10 -132.05 38.98 -27.79
N GLY A 11 -131.49 37.94 -27.17
CA GLY A 11 -131.15 37.90 -25.74
C GLY A 11 -129.67 37.55 -25.58
N ASN A 12 -128.86 38.57 -25.30
CA ASN A 12 -127.47 38.46 -24.90
C ASN A 12 -127.41 38.17 -23.39
N ASP A 13 -126.82 37.05 -22.99
CA ASP A 13 -126.26 36.87 -21.64
C ASP A 13 -124.80 36.36 -21.75
N PRO A 14 -123.83 36.99 -21.06
CA PRO A 14 -122.40 36.73 -21.19
C PRO A 14 -121.91 35.48 -20.43
N PRO A 15 -120.77 34.89 -20.83
CA PRO A 15 -120.25 33.64 -20.28
C PRO A 15 -119.54 33.82 -18.93
N ASN A 16 -119.88 32.95 -17.98
CA ASN A 16 -119.27 32.84 -16.65
C ASN A 16 -117.83 32.29 -16.75
N PRO A 17 -116.78 32.96 -16.21
CA PRO A 17 -115.40 32.48 -16.30
C PRO A 17 -115.06 31.40 -15.26
N ARG A 18 -114.53 30.27 -15.75
CA ARG A 18 -113.89 29.22 -14.95
C ARG A 18 -112.66 29.76 -14.19
N PRO A 19 -112.36 29.27 -12.98
CA PRO A 19 -111.12 29.57 -12.28
C PRO A 19 -109.90 28.88 -12.95
N PRO A 20 -108.73 29.56 -13.02
CA PRO A 20 -107.53 29.03 -13.67
C PRO A 20 -106.80 27.99 -12.81
N THR A 21 -106.51 26.85 -13.41
CA THR A 21 -105.58 25.82 -12.90
C THR A 21 -104.12 26.31 -12.99
N PRO A 22 -103.21 25.91 -12.08
CA PRO A 22 -101.84 26.41 -12.06
C PRO A 22 -101.03 25.85 -13.23
N ASN A 23 -100.46 26.75 -14.02
CA ASN A 23 -99.56 26.46 -15.13
C ASN A 23 -98.16 26.12 -14.60
N VAL A 24 -97.80 24.84 -14.56
CA VAL A 24 -96.44 24.38 -14.23
C VAL A 24 -95.62 24.38 -15.51
N GLY A 25 -94.95 25.51 -15.78
CA GLY A 25 -93.96 25.62 -16.85
C GLY A 25 -92.61 24.97 -16.46
N PRO A 26 -91.79 24.53 -17.43
CA PRO A 26 -90.47 23.94 -17.18
C PRO A 26 -89.52 25.01 -16.64
N ASN A 27 -89.04 24.82 -15.41
CA ASN A 27 -88.15 25.74 -14.72
C ASN A 27 -86.70 25.50 -15.18
N THR A 28 -86.25 26.17 -16.25
CA THR A 28 -84.82 26.20 -16.64
C THR A 28 -84.06 27.16 -15.74
N ARG A 29 -83.77 26.74 -14.51
CA ARG A 29 -82.90 27.46 -13.59
C ARG A 29 -81.45 27.21 -13.97
N HIS A 30 -80.85 28.14 -14.71
CA HIS A 30 -79.39 28.22 -14.85
C HIS A 30 -78.79 28.37 -13.44
N THR A 31 -78.22 27.27 -12.93
CA THR A 31 -77.47 27.29 -11.67
C THR A 31 -76.09 27.83 -12.00
N THR A 32 -75.81 29.06 -11.57
CA THR A 32 -74.47 29.64 -11.59
C THR A 32 -73.57 28.77 -10.70
N ARG A 33 -72.78 27.89 -11.33
CA ARG A 33 -71.86 27.00 -10.64
C ARG A 33 -70.71 27.85 -10.09
N VAL A 34 -70.69 28.06 -8.78
CA VAL A 34 -69.57 28.75 -8.11
C VAL A 34 -68.33 27.88 -8.31
N PRO A 35 -67.23 28.42 -8.87
CA PRO A 35 -65.98 27.68 -9.00
C PRO A 35 -65.47 27.32 -7.61
N THR A 36 -65.40 26.02 -7.32
CA THR A 36 -64.85 25.49 -6.08
C THR A 36 -63.35 25.71 -6.06
N SER A 37 -62.81 26.30 -4.99
CA SER A 37 -61.38 26.54 -4.89
C SER A 37 -60.59 25.24 -4.73
N THR A 38 -59.31 25.27 -5.08
CA THR A 38 -58.38 24.13 -4.94
C THR A 38 -58.25 23.67 -3.48
N GLU A 39 -58.42 24.60 -2.53
CA GLU A 39 -58.37 24.39 -1.08
C GLU A 39 -59.65 23.73 -0.56
N ASP A 40 -60.83 24.16 -1.04
CA ASP A 40 -62.12 23.55 -0.69
C ASP A 40 -62.23 22.10 -1.18
N ILE A 41 -61.65 21.82 -2.35
CA ILE A 41 -61.50 20.45 -2.82
C ILE A 41 -60.65 19.69 -1.80
N ALA A 42 -59.44 20.13 -1.49
CA ALA A 42 -58.54 19.41 -0.58
C ALA A 42 -59.16 19.06 0.79
N ALA A 43 -60.04 19.91 1.34
CA ALA A 43 -60.68 19.71 2.65
C ALA A 43 -61.82 18.67 2.69
N MET A 44 -62.36 18.23 1.55
CA MET A 44 -63.41 17.20 1.53
C MET A 44 -62.83 15.82 1.91
N SER A 45 -63.47 15.12 2.87
CA SER A 45 -63.18 13.71 3.18
C SER A 45 -63.29 12.85 1.92
N ASN A 46 -62.15 12.36 1.42
CA ASN A 46 -62.04 11.69 0.13
C ASN A 46 -61.14 10.47 0.21
N PRO A 47 -61.34 9.48 -0.68
CA PRO A 47 -60.51 8.28 -0.73
C PRO A 47 -59.11 8.53 -1.31
N VAL A 48 -58.83 9.72 -1.86
CA VAL A 48 -57.57 10.07 -2.52
C VAL A 48 -56.84 11.14 -1.70
N MET A 49 -55.75 10.74 -1.05
CA MET A 49 -54.98 11.56 -0.09
C MET A 49 -53.49 11.69 -0.45
N ASP A 50 -52.98 10.79 -1.27
CA ASP A 50 -51.59 10.74 -1.71
C ASP A 50 -51.51 10.19 -3.14
N THR A 51 -50.30 10.11 -3.69
CA THR A 51 -50.10 9.60 -5.05
C THR A 51 -50.47 8.12 -5.16
N GLN A 52 -50.25 7.31 -4.12
CA GLN A 52 -50.53 5.87 -4.16
C GLN A 52 -52.04 5.57 -4.20
N THR A 53 -52.82 6.25 -3.36
CA THR A 53 -54.28 6.21 -3.35
C THR A 53 -54.88 6.83 -4.61
N ALA A 54 -54.23 7.83 -5.21
CA ALA A 54 -54.61 8.38 -6.51
C ALA A 54 -54.47 7.34 -7.64
N GLU A 55 -53.33 6.66 -7.74
CA GLU A 55 -53.07 5.62 -8.75
C GLU A 55 -54.06 4.43 -8.58
N ALA A 56 -54.31 4.02 -7.34
CA ALA A 56 -55.29 2.99 -7.01
C ALA A 56 -56.72 3.40 -7.37
N TYR A 57 -57.10 4.66 -7.12
CA TYR A 57 -58.42 5.19 -7.45
C TYR A 57 -58.66 5.23 -8.97
N LEU A 58 -57.69 5.71 -9.75
CA LEU A 58 -57.82 5.77 -11.21
C LEU A 58 -57.93 4.36 -11.81
N SER A 59 -57.17 3.40 -11.27
CA SER A 59 -57.23 1.99 -11.69
C SER A 59 -58.58 1.36 -11.33
N TYR A 60 -59.06 1.58 -10.10
CA TYR A 60 -60.36 1.08 -9.63
C TYR A 60 -61.53 1.63 -10.46
N LYS A 61 -61.44 2.89 -10.88
CA LYS A 61 -62.45 3.53 -11.74
C LYS A 61 -62.31 3.20 -13.23
N LEU A 62 -61.36 2.32 -13.59
CA LEU A 62 -61.07 1.93 -14.97
C LEU A 62 -60.76 3.15 -15.86
N LEU A 63 -60.24 4.23 -15.26
CA LEU A 63 -59.78 5.42 -15.97
C LEU A 63 -58.35 5.24 -16.49
N CYS A 64 -57.62 4.25 -15.97
CA CYS A 64 -56.33 3.82 -16.47
C CYS A 64 -56.20 2.30 -16.35
N LEU A 65 -55.35 1.70 -17.19
CA LEU A 65 -55.01 0.28 -17.08
C LEU A 65 -54.04 0.06 -15.90
N GLN A 66 -54.24 -1.03 -15.18
CA GLN A 66 -53.36 -1.41 -14.09
C GLN A 66 -51.95 -1.69 -14.66
N ASN A 67 -50.92 -1.08 -14.06
CA ASN A 67 -49.50 -1.13 -14.45
C ASN A 67 -49.06 -0.26 -15.64
N GLU A 68 -49.91 0.64 -16.14
CA GLU A 68 -49.46 1.61 -17.14
C GLU A 68 -48.74 2.80 -16.47
N PRO A 69 -47.57 3.25 -16.97
CA PRO A 69 -46.91 4.42 -16.43
C PRO A 69 -47.74 5.68 -16.67
N PHE A 70 -47.93 6.48 -15.63
CA PHE A 70 -48.66 7.75 -15.68
C PHE A 70 -47.81 8.87 -16.31
N THR A 71 -47.53 8.77 -17.60
CA THR A 71 -46.84 9.84 -18.33
C THR A 71 -47.69 11.12 -18.41
N LEU A 72 -47.07 12.27 -18.62
CA LEU A 72 -47.79 13.55 -18.77
C LEU A 72 -48.88 13.52 -19.88
N PRO A 73 -48.62 12.93 -21.07
CA PRO A 73 -49.65 12.75 -22.09
C PRO A 73 -50.79 11.83 -21.63
N HIS A 74 -50.47 10.75 -20.89
CA HIS A 74 -51.46 9.84 -20.33
C HIS A 74 -52.36 10.57 -19.32
N LEU A 75 -51.79 11.33 -18.39
CA LEU A 75 -52.56 12.11 -17.41
C LEU A 75 -53.46 13.17 -18.07
N THR A 76 -53.00 13.76 -19.18
CA THR A 76 -53.80 14.71 -19.98
C THR A 76 -55.00 14.01 -20.64
N SER A 77 -54.79 12.80 -21.18
CA SER A 77 -55.86 11.96 -21.72
C SER A 77 -56.88 11.57 -20.65
N ILE A 78 -56.42 11.16 -19.46
CA ILE A 78 -57.29 10.84 -18.32
C ILE A 78 -58.14 12.07 -17.93
N LEU A 79 -57.54 13.25 -17.82
CA LEU A 79 -58.29 14.48 -17.55
C LEU A 79 -59.34 14.77 -18.62
N PHE A 80 -59.00 14.59 -19.88
CA PHE A 80 -59.94 14.75 -20.99
C PHE A 80 -61.10 13.75 -20.93
N HIS A 81 -60.86 12.51 -20.50
CA HIS A 81 -61.94 11.54 -20.27
C HIS A 81 -62.80 11.92 -19.05
N ILE A 82 -62.17 12.42 -17.98
CA ILE A 82 -62.89 12.90 -16.78
C ILE A 82 -63.83 14.06 -17.14
N THR A 83 -63.43 14.98 -18.02
CA THR A 83 -64.29 16.11 -18.43
C THR A 83 -65.49 15.68 -19.29
N GLN A 84 -65.42 14.51 -19.93
CA GLN A 84 -66.53 13.92 -20.69
C GLN A 84 -67.52 13.14 -19.81
N MET A 85 -67.19 12.89 -18.54
CA MET A 85 -68.12 12.24 -17.61
C MET A 85 -69.32 13.16 -17.35
N SER A 86 -70.54 12.61 -17.42
CA SER A 86 -71.79 13.40 -17.36
C SER A 86 -71.85 14.32 -16.13
N ALA A 87 -72.28 15.57 -16.34
CA ALA A 87 -72.34 16.64 -15.34
C ALA A 87 -73.17 16.33 -14.07
N ASN A 88 -73.94 15.23 -14.09
CA ASN A 88 -74.82 14.80 -13.01
C ASN A 88 -74.10 14.07 -11.86
N ILE A 89 -72.79 13.78 -11.98
CA ILE A 89 -72.03 13.08 -10.91
C ILE A 89 -70.82 13.93 -10.47
N PRO A 90 -71.03 14.98 -9.65
CA PRO A 90 -69.97 15.92 -9.30
C PRO A 90 -68.85 15.29 -8.46
N LEU A 91 -69.16 14.34 -7.56
CA LEU A 91 -68.19 13.80 -6.61
C LEU A 91 -67.10 12.93 -7.27
N PRO A 92 -67.41 11.93 -8.13
CA PRO A 92 -66.38 11.11 -8.78
C PRO A 92 -65.47 11.90 -9.72
N VAL A 93 -66.01 12.94 -10.38
CA VAL A 93 -65.23 13.86 -11.22
C VAL A 93 -64.23 14.64 -10.37
N ILE A 94 -64.66 15.19 -9.22
CA ILE A 94 -63.78 15.91 -8.30
C ILE A 94 -62.68 14.97 -7.75
N THR A 95 -63.03 13.75 -7.35
CA THR A 95 -62.05 12.79 -6.81
C THR A 95 -61.07 12.31 -7.89
N ALA A 96 -61.52 12.12 -9.14
CA ALA A 96 -60.65 11.75 -10.25
C ALA A 96 -59.70 12.89 -10.65
N THR A 97 -60.19 14.13 -10.70
CA THR A 97 -59.35 15.32 -10.92
C THR A 97 -58.31 15.48 -9.81
N ARG A 98 -58.69 15.23 -8.55
CA ARG A 98 -57.74 15.24 -7.43
C ARG A 98 -56.65 14.17 -7.59
N ALA A 99 -57.02 12.95 -8.01
CA ALA A 99 -56.06 11.89 -8.25
C ALA A 99 -55.03 12.29 -9.30
N VAL A 100 -55.46 12.84 -10.43
CA VAL A 100 -54.54 13.34 -11.45
C VAL A 100 -53.65 14.46 -10.90
N ALA A 101 -54.20 15.38 -10.10
CA ALA A 101 -53.41 16.46 -9.49
C ALA A 101 -52.29 15.95 -8.56
N PHE A 102 -52.54 14.91 -7.76
CA PHE A 102 -51.50 14.30 -6.92
C PHE A 102 -50.40 13.63 -7.74
N ILE A 103 -50.75 12.99 -8.85
CA ILE A 103 -49.77 12.35 -9.73
C ILE A 103 -48.95 13.41 -10.47
N LEU A 104 -49.58 14.49 -10.96
CA LEU A 104 -48.88 15.62 -11.58
C LEU A 104 -47.92 16.31 -10.61
N LYS A 105 -48.31 16.46 -9.34
CA LYS A 105 -47.44 17.00 -8.28
C LYS A 105 -46.19 16.14 -8.05
N LYS A 106 -46.32 14.81 -8.12
CA LYS A 106 -45.16 13.90 -8.06
C LYS A 106 -44.27 14.07 -9.30
N HIS A 107 -44.86 14.17 -10.49
CA HIS A 107 -44.10 14.40 -11.73
C HIS A 107 -43.28 15.69 -11.69
N SER A 108 -43.86 16.81 -11.25
CA SER A 108 -43.12 18.07 -11.14
C SER A 108 -41.99 18.00 -10.11
N ALA A 109 -42.22 17.34 -8.98
CA ALA A 109 -41.15 17.11 -7.99
C ALA A 109 -40.01 16.26 -8.55
N CYS A 110 -40.32 15.21 -9.33
CA CYS A 110 -39.31 14.39 -10.02
C CYS A 110 -38.52 15.17 -11.06
N GLU A 111 -39.17 16.00 -11.89
CA GLU A 111 -38.49 16.84 -12.88
C GLU A 111 -37.56 17.86 -12.21
N ILE A 112 -38.00 18.48 -11.11
CA ILE A 112 -37.16 19.39 -10.31
C ILE A 112 -35.94 18.63 -9.74
N ALA A 113 -36.15 17.45 -9.17
CA ALA A 113 -35.07 16.63 -8.62
C ALA A 113 -34.07 16.21 -9.71
N LYS A 114 -34.56 15.86 -10.90
CA LYS A 114 -33.73 15.52 -12.06
C LYS A 114 -32.91 16.72 -12.52
N ALA A 115 -33.53 17.88 -12.71
CA ALA A 115 -32.84 19.11 -13.10
C ALA A 115 -31.78 19.51 -12.05
N ALA A 116 -32.09 19.38 -10.76
CA ALA A 116 -31.13 19.63 -9.68
C ALA A 116 -29.96 18.65 -9.72
N ALA A 117 -30.21 17.36 -9.98
CA ALA A 117 -29.16 16.35 -10.12
C ALA A 117 -28.27 16.61 -11.34
N GLU A 118 -28.86 16.99 -12.47
CA GLU A 118 -28.13 17.36 -13.69
C GLU A 118 -27.27 18.62 -13.47
N GLN A 119 -27.79 19.63 -12.79
CA GLN A 119 -27.04 20.84 -12.44
C GLN A 119 -25.89 20.51 -11.48
N LEU A 120 -26.14 19.71 -10.45
CA LEU A 120 -25.12 19.27 -9.50
C LEU A 120 -24.02 18.46 -10.20
N ALA A 121 -24.39 17.57 -11.12
CA ALA A 121 -23.44 16.80 -11.91
C ALA A 121 -22.61 17.72 -12.83
N ALA A 122 -23.24 18.70 -13.49
CA ALA A 122 -22.55 19.65 -14.36
C ALA A 122 -21.54 20.53 -13.60
N GLU A 123 -21.79 20.84 -12.33
CA GLU A 123 -20.90 21.64 -11.50
C GLU A 123 -19.80 20.82 -10.82
N LEU A 124 -20.15 19.68 -10.21
CA LEU A 124 -19.21 18.89 -9.40
C LEU A 124 -18.29 18.01 -10.25
N VAL A 125 -18.77 17.44 -11.35
CA VAL A 125 -17.95 16.52 -12.16
C VAL A 125 -16.69 17.19 -12.70
N PRO A 126 -16.74 18.41 -13.28
CA PRO A 126 -15.54 19.11 -13.72
C PRO A 126 -14.58 19.45 -12.57
N GLN A 127 -15.10 19.88 -11.41
CA GLN A 127 -14.27 20.20 -10.24
C GLN A 127 -13.53 18.98 -9.70
N LEU A 128 -14.23 17.86 -9.52
CA LEU A 128 -13.62 16.61 -9.08
C LEU A 128 -12.60 16.09 -10.09
N THR A 129 -12.89 16.23 -11.39
CA THR A 129 -11.95 15.84 -12.46
C THR A 129 -10.68 16.70 -12.41
N ALA A 130 -10.80 18.01 -12.20
CA ALA A 130 -9.66 18.91 -12.08
C ALA A 130 -8.80 18.59 -10.84
N GLN A 131 -9.44 18.39 -9.68
CA GLN A 131 -8.75 18.02 -8.44
C GLN A 131 -8.03 16.67 -8.57
N LEU A 132 -8.68 15.67 -9.18
CA LEU A 132 -8.06 14.37 -9.42
C LEU A 132 -6.86 14.48 -10.36
N LYS A 133 -6.96 15.31 -11.41
CA LYS A 133 -5.86 15.56 -12.34
C LYS A 133 -4.66 16.22 -11.65
N GLU A 134 -4.91 17.22 -10.81
CA GLU A 134 -3.86 17.90 -10.04
C GLU A 134 -3.19 16.97 -9.03
N ALA A 135 -3.98 16.22 -8.25
CA ALA A 135 -3.46 15.23 -7.31
C ALA A 135 -2.65 14.13 -8.01
N ALA A 136 -3.12 13.65 -9.16
CA ALA A 136 -2.38 12.67 -9.96
C ALA A 136 -1.04 13.23 -10.46
N ALA A 137 -1.00 14.48 -10.91
CA ALA A 137 0.25 15.13 -11.33
C ALA A 137 1.25 15.23 -10.17
N LEU A 138 0.81 15.69 -8.99
CA LEU A 138 1.67 15.78 -7.80
C LEU A 138 2.26 14.41 -7.40
N HIS A 139 1.46 13.36 -7.47
CA HIS A 139 1.92 12.00 -7.16
C HIS A 139 2.92 11.49 -8.19
N VAL A 140 2.71 11.76 -9.48
CA VAL A 140 3.67 11.40 -10.54
C VAL A 140 5.01 12.10 -10.31
N ASP A 141 5.01 13.39 -9.99
CA ASP A 141 6.23 14.15 -9.72
C ASP A 141 6.98 13.60 -8.49
N SER A 142 6.24 13.25 -7.43
CA SER A 142 6.80 12.65 -6.22
C SER A 142 7.45 11.28 -6.51
N ILE A 143 6.79 10.44 -7.30
CA ILE A 143 7.30 9.13 -7.71
C ILE A 143 8.56 9.28 -8.58
N ASN A 144 8.54 10.22 -9.53
CA ASN A 144 9.70 10.48 -10.38
C ASN A 144 10.91 10.93 -9.55
N SER A 145 10.70 11.85 -8.61
CA SER A 145 11.77 12.32 -7.72
C SER A 145 12.33 11.17 -6.86
N ALA A 146 11.47 10.32 -6.29
CA ALA A 146 11.91 9.15 -5.53
C ALA A 146 12.68 8.14 -6.41
N SER A 147 12.25 7.95 -7.66
CA SER A 147 12.92 7.09 -8.64
C SER A 147 14.32 7.62 -9.01
N GLU A 148 14.46 8.93 -9.21
CA GLU A 148 15.76 9.57 -9.45
C GLU A 148 16.70 9.42 -8.24
N GLN A 149 16.18 9.61 -7.02
CA GLN A 149 16.96 9.40 -5.80
C GLN A 149 17.44 7.95 -5.68
N LEU A 150 16.56 6.97 -5.92
CA LEU A 150 16.94 5.56 -5.92
C LEU A 150 18.02 5.27 -6.97
N THR A 151 17.88 5.80 -8.17
CA THR A 151 18.87 5.65 -9.24
C THR A 151 20.23 6.20 -8.81
N ASN A 152 20.25 7.39 -8.20
CA ASN A 152 21.48 7.99 -7.68
C ASN A 152 22.11 7.15 -6.57
N THR A 153 21.31 6.57 -5.66
CA THR A 153 21.84 5.68 -4.62
C THR A 153 22.39 4.38 -5.17
N VAL A 154 21.77 3.81 -6.20
CA VAL A 154 22.26 2.60 -6.87
C VAL A 154 23.60 2.88 -7.55
N ASN A 155 23.71 4.00 -8.28
CA ASN A 155 24.96 4.39 -8.93
C ASN A 155 26.08 4.63 -7.90
N LEU A 156 25.77 5.30 -6.78
CA LEU A 156 26.74 5.51 -5.71
C LEU A 156 27.20 4.19 -5.07
N LEU A 157 26.28 3.24 -4.89
CA LEU A 157 26.60 1.91 -4.39
C LEU A 157 27.47 1.14 -5.37
N ASP A 158 27.19 1.23 -6.67
CA ASP A 158 27.98 0.58 -7.72
C ASP A 158 29.41 1.15 -7.76
N ASP A 159 29.53 2.49 -7.78
CA ASP A 159 30.80 3.22 -7.73
C ASP A 159 31.62 2.92 -6.47
N SER A 160 30.97 2.64 -5.33
CA SER A 160 31.66 2.30 -4.09
C SER A 160 32.01 0.81 -3.97
N LEU A 161 31.14 -0.08 -4.46
CA LEU A 161 31.28 -1.51 -4.25
C LEU A 161 32.27 -2.13 -5.23
N ALA A 162 32.24 -1.74 -6.50
CA ALA A 162 33.16 -2.23 -7.53
C ALA A 162 34.65 -2.09 -7.12
N PRO A 163 35.14 -0.89 -6.73
CA PRO A 163 36.54 -0.75 -6.34
C PRO A 163 36.84 -1.44 -5.01
N THR A 164 35.88 -1.55 -4.09
CA THR A 164 36.10 -2.23 -2.81
C THR A 164 36.35 -3.72 -3.02
N VAL A 165 35.56 -4.35 -3.90
CA VAL A 165 35.74 -5.78 -4.24
C VAL A 165 37.03 -6.00 -5.01
N GLU A 166 37.34 -5.13 -5.99
CA GLU A 166 38.57 -5.25 -6.77
C GLU A 166 39.83 -5.06 -5.90
N ASN A 167 39.83 -4.09 -4.99
CA ASN A 167 40.92 -3.89 -4.04
C ASN A 167 41.08 -5.08 -3.11
N ALA A 168 39.98 -5.61 -2.55
CA ALA A 168 40.03 -6.77 -1.67
C ALA A 168 40.54 -8.02 -2.40
N GLU A 169 40.16 -8.22 -3.66
CA GLU A 169 40.67 -9.32 -4.48
C GLU A 169 42.17 -9.15 -4.76
N GLN A 170 42.60 -7.93 -5.07
CA GLN A 170 44.01 -7.64 -5.31
C GLN A 170 44.86 -7.85 -4.05
N ASP A 171 44.38 -7.40 -2.89
CA ASP A 171 45.04 -7.62 -1.60
C ASP A 171 45.16 -9.11 -1.27
N ALA A 172 44.09 -9.89 -1.53
CA ALA A 172 44.09 -11.33 -1.33
C ALA A 172 45.13 -12.04 -2.24
N ARG A 173 45.26 -11.60 -3.50
CA ARG A 173 46.29 -12.11 -4.42
C ARG A 173 47.70 -11.81 -3.92
N ILE A 174 47.97 -10.56 -3.52
CA ILE A 174 49.27 -10.17 -2.98
C ILE A 174 49.61 -10.98 -1.72
N ALA A 175 48.63 -11.21 -0.85
CA ALA A 175 48.81 -12.03 0.34
C ALA A 175 49.12 -13.50 -0.01
N ALA A 176 48.44 -14.06 -1.00
CA ALA A 176 48.70 -15.42 -1.49
C ALA A 176 50.13 -15.56 -2.04
N ASP A 177 50.58 -14.62 -2.88
CA ASP A 177 51.93 -14.62 -3.44
C ASP A 177 53.01 -14.57 -2.34
N ARG A 178 52.80 -13.75 -1.31
CA ARG A 178 53.71 -13.66 -0.15
C ARG A 178 53.75 -14.94 0.67
N ILE A 179 52.61 -15.60 0.83
CA ILE A 179 52.53 -16.89 1.53
C ILE A 179 53.28 -17.95 0.72
N GLU A 180 53.12 -17.98 -0.60
CA GLU A 180 53.84 -18.91 -1.47
C GLU A 180 55.36 -18.69 -1.38
N GLU A 181 55.82 -17.44 -1.44
CA GLU A 181 57.24 -17.09 -1.27
C GLU A 181 57.78 -17.56 0.09
N ALA A 182 57.07 -17.27 1.19
CA ALA A 182 57.47 -17.70 2.52
C ALA A 182 57.50 -19.23 2.67
N VAL A 183 56.57 -19.95 2.04
CA VAL A 183 56.55 -21.42 2.02
C VAL A 183 57.76 -21.96 1.27
N ASN A 184 58.12 -21.38 0.12
CA ASN A 184 59.29 -21.77 -0.65
C ASN A 184 60.59 -21.55 0.13
N GLU A 185 60.72 -20.41 0.83
CA GLU A 185 61.87 -20.13 1.71
C GLU A 185 61.96 -21.13 2.86
N LEU A 186 60.84 -21.42 3.53
CA LEU A 186 60.77 -22.41 4.61
C LEU A 186 61.16 -23.80 4.10
N GLN A 187 60.67 -24.20 2.93
CA GLN A 187 61.03 -25.49 2.33
C GLN A 187 62.54 -25.58 2.09
N SER A 188 63.14 -24.54 1.48
CA SER A 188 64.58 -24.46 1.27
C SER A 188 65.36 -24.57 2.59
N SER A 189 64.92 -23.86 3.64
CA SER A 189 65.52 -23.93 4.97
C SER A 189 65.43 -25.33 5.60
N VAL A 190 64.30 -26.02 5.43
CA VAL A 190 64.10 -27.40 5.90
C VAL A 190 65.03 -28.36 5.15
N GLU A 191 65.17 -28.23 3.84
CA GLU A 191 66.08 -29.03 3.02
C GLU A 191 67.55 -28.83 3.43
N GLU A 192 67.96 -27.60 3.75
CA GLU A 192 69.30 -27.28 4.24
C GLU A 192 69.56 -27.90 5.63
N CYS A 193 68.59 -27.80 6.54
CA CYS A 193 68.64 -28.43 7.87
C CYS A 193 68.73 -29.96 7.77
N GLN A 194 67.95 -30.57 6.87
CA GLN A 194 68.01 -32.01 6.62
C GLN A 194 69.38 -32.43 6.07
N THR A 195 69.96 -31.64 5.18
CA THR A 195 71.31 -31.88 4.62
C THR A 195 72.38 -31.78 5.71
N SER A 196 72.29 -30.77 6.58
CA SER A 196 73.18 -30.61 7.74
C SER A 196 73.09 -31.78 8.73
N LEU A 197 71.87 -32.25 9.03
CA LEU A 197 71.66 -33.42 9.89
C LEU A 197 72.26 -34.69 9.27
N LYS A 198 72.06 -34.92 7.97
CA LYS A 198 72.68 -36.04 7.25
C LYS A 198 74.21 -35.97 7.31
N ALA A 199 74.80 -34.77 7.21
CA ALA A 199 76.24 -34.56 7.32
C ALA A 199 76.80 -34.80 8.74
N LEU A 200 76.02 -34.51 9.79
CA LEU A 200 76.42 -34.73 11.19
C LEU A 200 76.30 -36.19 11.65
N THR A 201 75.44 -36.97 11.00
CA THR A 201 75.15 -38.37 11.38
C THR A 201 76.41 -39.24 11.47
N PRO A 202 77.36 -39.24 10.49
CA PRO A 202 78.58 -40.04 10.57
C PRO A 202 79.50 -39.66 11.74
N SER A 203 79.59 -38.37 12.06
CA SER A 203 80.40 -37.88 13.19
C SER A 203 79.83 -38.34 14.53
N LEU A 204 78.50 -38.35 14.68
CA LEU A 204 77.84 -38.91 15.86
C LEU A 204 78.09 -40.42 15.97
N THR A 205 77.95 -41.17 14.87
CA THR A 205 78.25 -42.61 14.85
C THR A 205 79.69 -42.89 15.24
N SER A 206 80.65 -42.15 14.67
CA SER A 206 82.08 -42.28 15.01
C SER A 206 82.36 -41.95 16.48
N THR A 207 81.70 -40.92 17.01
CA THR A 207 81.83 -40.57 18.44
C THR A 207 81.26 -41.68 19.33
N GLN A 208 80.12 -42.25 18.97
CA GLN A 208 79.51 -43.38 19.68
C GLN A 208 80.39 -44.64 19.64
N ASP A 209 80.95 -44.98 18.48
CA ASP A 209 81.87 -46.12 18.32
C ASP A 209 83.10 -45.96 19.21
N ARG A 210 83.65 -44.75 19.28
CA ARG A 210 84.81 -44.44 20.10
C ARG A 210 84.50 -44.51 21.60
N ILE A 211 83.31 -44.08 22.03
CA ILE A 211 82.84 -44.27 23.41
C ILE A 211 82.73 -45.77 23.72
N ASN A 212 82.16 -46.57 22.82
CA ASN A 212 82.03 -48.02 23.00
C ASN A 212 83.42 -48.70 23.10
N GLN A 213 84.40 -48.27 22.30
CA GLN A 213 85.79 -48.75 22.37
C GLN A 213 86.45 -48.40 23.72
N LEU A 214 86.28 -47.18 24.21
CA LEU A 214 86.82 -46.79 25.52
C LEU A 214 86.17 -47.57 26.66
N SER A 215 84.86 -47.78 26.59
CA SER A 215 84.12 -48.58 27.57
C SER A 215 84.64 -50.02 27.64
N THR A 216 84.89 -50.65 26.49
CA THR A 216 85.46 -52.01 26.43
C THR A 216 86.89 -52.06 26.96
N GLN A 217 87.74 -51.06 26.66
CA GLN A 217 89.10 -50.97 27.24
C GLN A 217 89.10 -50.87 28.77
N LEU A 218 88.16 -50.13 29.35
CA LEU A 218 88.04 -49.97 30.80
C LEU A 218 87.55 -51.24 31.51
N MET A 219 86.85 -52.12 30.81
CA MET A 219 86.39 -53.41 31.37
C MET A 219 87.46 -54.53 31.25
N THR A 220 88.57 -54.30 30.54
CA THR A 220 89.72 -55.23 30.50
C THR A 220 90.71 -54.97 31.66
N PRO A 221 91.22 -56.02 32.35
CA PRO A 221 92.09 -55.86 33.52
C PRO A 221 93.50 -55.35 33.15
N PRO A 222 94.15 -54.53 34.00
CA PRO A 222 95.37 -53.81 33.63
C PRO A 222 96.63 -54.69 33.67
N GLN A 223 97.47 -54.59 32.64
CA GLN A 223 98.88 -54.99 32.67
C GLN A 223 99.81 -53.76 32.83
N GLN A 224 100.89 -53.97 33.59
CA GLN A 224 101.78 -52.99 34.22
C GLN A 224 102.69 -52.13 33.29
N VAL A 225 102.71 -50.82 33.61
CA VAL A 225 103.84 -49.90 33.91
C VAL A 225 105.06 -49.81 32.97
N ASN A 226 105.32 -48.62 32.39
CA ASN A 226 106.58 -47.83 32.53
C ASN A 226 106.48 -46.39 31.92
N PRO A 227 107.45 -45.44 32.14
CA PRO A 227 107.14 -44.09 32.61
C PRO A 227 107.43 -42.95 31.60
N ALA A 228 107.01 -41.75 32.01
CA ALA A 228 107.00 -40.45 31.30
C ALA A 228 108.38 -39.96 30.78
N PRO A 229 108.48 -38.98 29.85
CA PRO A 229 108.17 -37.58 30.20
C PRO A 229 107.56 -36.72 29.06
N SER A 230 106.92 -35.62 29.45
CA SER A 230 107.19 -34.25 28.96
C SER A 230 105.92 -33.41 28.88
N SER A 231 106.06 -32.21 29.43
CA SER A 231 105.13 -31.09 29.44
C SER A 231 104.71 -30.69 28.02
N GLN A 232 103.55 -31.18 27.58
CA GLN A 232 102.82 -30.57 26.48
C GLN A 232 101.53 -29.94 27.01
N PRO A 233 101.18 -28.72 26.55
CA PRO A 233 99.90 -28.12 26.88
C PRO A 233 98.77 -29.06 26.43
N THR A 234 97.89 -29.40 27.36
CA THR A 234 96.72 -30.24 27.09
C THR A 234 95.92 -29.62 25.95
N TYR A 235 95.44 -30.42 25.00
CA TYR A 235 94.67 -29.96 23.83
C TYR A 235 93.50 -29.02 24.22
N SER A 236 92.94 -29.22 25.43
CA SER A 236 91.93 -28.34 26.04
C SER A 236 92.38 -26.90 26.30
N SER A 237 93.67 -26.64 26.58
CA SER A 237 94.17 -25.28 26.81
C SER A 237 94.44 -24.52 25.50
N ILE A 238 94.81 -25.22 24.42
CA ILE A 238 95.05 -24.61 23.10
C ILE A 238 93.74 -24.23 22.41
N VAL A 239 92.71 -25.07 22.53
CA VAL A 239 91.40 -24.80 21.94
C VAL A 239 90.68 -23.65 22.66
N ALA A 240 90.87 -23.53 23.99
CA ALA A 240 90.28 -22.44 24.77
C ALA A 240 90.80 -21.04 24.38
N SER A 241 92.04 -20.92 23.89
CA SER A 241 92.62 -19.64 23.45
C SER A 241 92.21 -19.20 22.05
N HIS A 242 91.58 -20.08 21.26
CA HIS A 242 91.10 -19.77 19.90
C HIS A 242 89.58 -19.59 19.81
N LEU A 243 88.86 -19.71 20.93
CA LEU A 243 87.45 -19.36 20.98
C LEU A 243 87.33 -17.83 21.05
N PRO A 244 86.48 -17.19 20.21
CA PRO A 244 86.18 -15.77 20.37
C PRO A 244 85.67 -15.53 21.79
N PRO A 245 85.99 -14.38 22.42
CA PRO A 245 85.56 -14.09 23.78
C PRO A 245 84.05 -14.35 23.87
N SER A 246 83.66 -15.25 24.76
CA SER A 246 82.25 -15.56 24.99
C SER A 246 81.51 -14.25 25.18
N VAL A 247 80.53 -13.97 24.31
CA VAL A 247 79.71 -12.77 24.41
C VAL A 247 79.27 -12.66 25.85
N ASP A 248 79.72 -11.60 26.53
CA ASP A 248 79.42 -11.36 27.93
C ASP A 248 77.91 -11.56 28.11
N LYS A 249 77.52 -12.44 29.03
CA LYS A 249 76.09 -12.71 29.29
C LYS A 249 75.32 -11.41 29.52
N ALA A 250 75.98 -10.37 30.03
CA ALA A 250 75.41 -9.03 30.15
C ALA A 250 75.14 -8.38 28.78
N VAL A 251 76.09 -8.44 27.84
CA VAL A 251 75.95 -7.90 26.48
C VAL A 251 74.90 -8.68 25.67
N GLY A 252 74.86 -10.01 25.79
CA GLY A 252 73.83 -10.84 25.17
C GLY A 252 72.43 -10.50 25.69
N ARG A 253 72.27 -10.34 27.02
CA ARG A 253 70.98 -9.92 27.62
C ARG A 253 70.61 -8.48 27.25
N ALA A 254 71.58 -7.57 27.13
CA ALA A 254 71.34 -6.19 26.72
C ALA A 254 70.90 -6.11 25.26
N ALA A 255 71.51 -6.90 24.35
CA ALA A 255 71.13 -6.96 22.95
C ALA A 255 69.71 -7.56 22.75
N ILE A 256 69.32 -8.53 23.58
CA ILE A 256 67.95 -9.07 23.58
C ILE A 256 66.96 -8.01 24.09
N ARG A 257 67.25 -7.33 25.22
CA ARG A 257 66.38 -6.23 25.72
C ARG A 257 66.29 -5.06 24.75
N ALA A 258 67.35 -4.75 24.01
CA ALA A 258 67.34 -3.68 23.01
C ALA A 258 66.52 -4.03 21.76
N ARG A 259 66.21 -5.31 21.54
CA ARG A 259 65.38 -5.80 20.43
C ARG A 259 63.98 -6.22 20.87
N GLU A 260 63.69 -6.23 22.17
CA GLU A 260 62.31 -6.26 22.65
C GLU A 260 61.67 -4.92 22.28
N ILE A 261 60.81 -4.96 21.27
CA ILE A 261 59.94 -3.85 20.91
C ILE A 261 59.01 -3.66 22.11
N MET A 262 59.33 -2.68 22.94
CA MET A 262 58.50 -2.27 24.05
C MET A 262 57.26 -1.59 23.47
N LEU A 263 56.22 -2.39 23.23
CA LEU A 263 54.86 -1.88 23.08
C LEU A 263 54.47 -1.33 24.45
N GLU A 264 54.88 -0.10 24.77
CA GLU A 264 54.29 0.63 25.90
C GLU A 264 52.84 0.95 25.49
N PRO A 265 51.83 0.31 26.12
CA PRO A 265 50.47 0.77 25.93
C PRO A 265 50.39 2.18 26.52
N GLN A 266 50.10 3.16 25.66
CA GLN A 266 49.81 4.52 26.08
C GLN A 266 48.66 4.46 27.09
N ALA A 267 48.85 4.98 28.31
CA ALA A 267 47.96 4.74 29.45
C ALA A 267 46.51 5.21 29.26
N ASP A 268 46.18 5.93 28.18
CA ASP A 268 44.84 6.41 27.85
C ASP A 268 44.38 6.08 26.42
N GLY A 269 45.14 5.23 25.69
CA GLY A 269 44.74 4.77 24.36
C GLY A 269 43.99 3.45 24.46
N ALA A 270 42.66 3.46 24.44
CA ALA A 270 41.89 2.22 24.32
C ALA A 270 42.36 1.48 23.05
N LEU A 271 42.91 0.27 23.22
CA LEU A 271 43.45 -0.56 22.12
C LEU A 271 42.40 -0.86 21.04
N PHE A 272 41.12 -0.68 21.40
CA PHE A 272 39.99 -0.77 20.49
C PHE A 272 39.08 0.46 20.67
N PRO A 273 38.54 1.03 19.57
CA PRO A 273 37.57 2.12 19.66
C PRO A 273 36.31 1.65 20.38
N PRO A 274 35.61 2.54 21.12
CA PRO A 274 34.54 2.18 22.08
C PRO A 274 33.31 1.47 21.47
N ASN A 275 33.25 1.29 20.15
CA ASN A 275 32.15 0.65 19.42
C ASN A 275 32.53 -0.68 18.76
N THR A 276 33.66 -1.30 19.13
CA THR A 276 34.01 -2.62 18.60
C THR A 276 33.18 -3.71 19.28
N SER A 277 32.47 -4.48 18.45
CA SER A 277 31.60 -5.55 18.94
C SER A 277 32.45 -6.77 19.37
N ASN A 278 32.09 -7.38 20.51
CA ASN A 278 32.78 -8.55 21.08
C ASN A 278 33.13 -9.70 20.10
N PRO A 279 32.34 -10.03 19.05
CA PRO A 279 32.73 -11.08 18.12
C PRO A 279 33.92 -10.74 17.21
N ASP A 280 34.29 -9.46 17.06
CA ASP A 280 35.43 -9.05 16.23
C ASP A 280 36.79 -9.12 16.96
N ILE A 281 36.78 -9.22 18.30
CA ILE A 281 38.00 -9.24 19.12
C ILE A 281 38.57 -10.67 19.28
N ALA A 282 37.77 -11.70 19.00
CA ALA A 282 38.09 -13.10 19.32
C ALA A 282 38.25 -14.02 18.08
N LYS A 283 38.78 -13.51 16.96
CA LYS A 283 39.20 -14.33 15.81
C LYS A 283 40.69 -14.62 15.83
#